data_AF-A0A8M1FJ49-F1
#
_entry.id   AF-A0A8M1FJ49-F1
#
_cell.length_a   1.000
_cell.length_b   1.000
_cell.length_c   1.000
_cell.angle_alpha   90.00
_cell.angle_beta   90.00
_cell.angle_gamma   90.00
#
_symmetry.space_group_name_H-M   'P 1'
#
loop_
_entity.id
_entity.type
_entity.pdbx_description
1 polymer ?
#
loop_
_entity_poly.entity_id
_entity_poly.type
_entity_poly.pdbx_seq_one_letter_code
_entity_poly.pdbx_strand_id
1 'polypeptide(L)'
;MDIQAVDRAQPLGFNKCGSRNGGCSHLCLPRPSGFSCACPTGIQLKRDGKTCDPSPETYLLFSSRGSIRRISLDTSDHTDVHIPVPELNNVISLDYDSVDGKVYYTDVFLDVIRYEHP
;
A
#
# COMPACT_ATOMS: atom_id res chain seq x y z
N MET A 1 19.71 -19.34 -3.32
CA MET A 1 20.71 -18.30 -2.98
C MET A 1 21.05 -17.59 -4.28
N ASP A 2 20.87 -16.27 -4.31
CA ASP A 2 21.31 -15.45 -5.44
C ASP A 2 22.72 -14.92 -5.14
N ILE A 3 23.59 -14.83 -6.15
CA ILE A 3 24.96 -14.32 -6.01
C ILE A 3 25.08 -13.13 -6.95
N GLN A 4 25.40 -11.96 -6.38
CA GLN A 4 25.63 -10.73 -7.15
C GLN A 4 27.08 -10.27 -6.98
N ALA A 5 27.73 -9.91 -8.10
CA ALA A 5 29.03 -9.27 -8.08
C ALA A 5 28.85 -7.79 -7.74
N VAL A 6 29.54 -7.32 -6.70
CA VAL A 6 29.46 -5.92 -6.25
C VAL A 6 30.77 -5.22 -6.60
N ASP A 7 30.70 -4.28 -7.52
CA ASP A 7 31.82 -3.39 -7.88
C ASP A 7 31.51 -1.95 -7.43
N ARG A 8 32.44 -1.35 -6.68
CA ARG A 8 32.32 0.04 -6.20
C ARG A 8 32.65 1.08 -7.27
N ALA A 9 33.37 0.68 -8.32
CA ALA A 9 33.73 1.57 -9.42
C ALA A 9 32.60 1.72 -10.46
N GLN A 10 31.55 0.91 -10.35
CA GLN A 10 30.44 0.95 -11.29
C GLN A 10 29.71 2.30 -11.18
N PRO A 11 29.56 3.04 -12.29
CA PRO A 11 28.90 4.34 -12.25
C PRO A 11 27.44 4.17 -11.83
N LEU A 12 27.01 4.98 -10.85
CA LEU A 12 25.61 5.11 -10.49
C LEU A 12 24.85 5.68 -11.69
N GLY A 13 24.03 4.86 -12.34
CA GLY A 13 23.21 5.29 -13.46
C GLY A 13 22.25 6.41 -13.07
N PHE A 14 22.07 7.39 -13.95
CA PHE A 14 21.07 8.45 -13.76
C PHE A 14 19.75 8.09 -14.45
N ASN A 15 18.63 8.33 -13.77
CA ASN A 15 17.30 8.20 -14.36
C ASN A 15 16.50 9.50 -14.21
N LYS A 16 15.43 9.63 -14.99
CA LYS A 16 14.60 10.84 -15.03
C LYS A 16 13.75 11.08 -13.77
N CYS A 17 13.73 10.15 -12.81
CA CYS A 17 13.14 10.39 -11.49
C CYS A 17 14.05 11.24 -10.60
N GLY A 18 15.35 11.34 -10.92
CA GLY A 18 16.43 11.85 -10.07
C GLY A 18 16.07 12.98 -9.10
N SER A 19 15.58 14.11 -9.59
CA SER A 19 15.23 15.25 -8.73
C SER A 19 13.80 15.18 -8.22
N ARG A 20 13.63 15.26 -6.89
CA ARG A 20 12.32 15.29 -6.20
C ARG A 20 11.36 14.17 -6.64
N ASN A 21 11.87 12.95 -6.85
CA ASN A 21 11.07 11.80 -7.26
C ASN A 21 10.29 12.04 -8.58
N GLY A 22 10.83 12.81 -9.52
CA GLY A 22 10.12 13.24 -10.74
C GLY A 22 8.90 14.15 -10.47
N GLY A 23 8.71 14.59 -9.23
CA GLY A 23 7.50 15.25 -8.75
C GLY A 23 6.35 14.28 -8.43
N CYS A 24 6.60 12.97 -8.36
CA CYS A 24 5.60 11.98 -7.96
C CYS A 24 5.39 12.00 -6.44
N SER A 25 4.13 11.89 -6.01
CA SER A 25 3.78 11.81 -4.59
C SER A 25 4.24 10.52 -3.91
N HIS A 26 4.24 9.40 -4.64
CA HIS A 26 4.58 8.07 -4.11
C HIS A 26 5.70 7.41 -4.93
N LEU A 27 5.36 6.72 -6.02
CA LEU A 27 6.32 5.96 -6.81
C LEU A 27 6.66 6.70 -8.10
N CYS A 28 7.95 6.81 -8.41
CA CYS A 28 8.44 7.21 -9.73
C CYS A 28 9.06 5.99 -10.43
N LEU A 29 8.41 5.53 -11.50
CA LEU A 29 8.84 4.37 -12.27
C LEU A 29 9.60 4.82 -13.51
N PRO A 30 10.91 4.53 -13.62
CA PRO A 30 11.69 4.86 -14.82
C PRO A 30 11.12 4.18 -16.06
N ARG A 31 11.14 4.88 -17.20
CA ARG A 31 10.78 4.36 -18.52
C ARG A 31 11.89 4.66 -19.52
N PRO A 32 12.04 3.90 -20.62
CA PRO A 32 13.06 4.18 -21.63
C PRO A 32 13.07 5.63 -22.13
N SER A 33 11.89 6.26 -22.26
CA SER A 33 11.74 7.64 -22.73
C SER A 33 11.52 8.67 -21.62
N GLY A 34 11.47 8.28 -20.34
CA GLY A 34 10.83 9.12 -19.32
C GLY A 34 10.79 8.52 -17.93
N PHE A 35 9.73 8.88 -17.23
CA PHE A 35 9.24 8.19 -16.05
C PHE A 35 7.71 8.27 -16.05
N SER A 36 7.07 7.48 -15.20
CA SER A 36 5.66 7.66 -14.86
C SER A 36 5.50 7.59 -13.36
N CYS A 37 4.60 8.41 -12.82
CA CYS A 37 4.18 8.24 -11.43
C CYS A 37 3.23 7.05 -11.31
N ALA A 38 3.31 6.35 -10.19
CA ALA A 38 2.40 5.27 -9.82
C ALA A 38 2.05 5.38 -8.34
N CYS A 39 0.91 4.80 -7.99
CA CYS A 39 0.39 4.78 -6.64
C CYS A 39 0.53 3.39 -6.03
N PRO A 40 0.50 3.27 -4.69
CA PRO A 40 0.39 1.97 -4.03
C PRO A 40 -0.81 1.19 -4.57
N THR A 41 -0.74 -0.13 -4.48
CA THR A 41 -1.81 -1.02 -4.94
C THR A 41 -3.16 -0.63 -4.34
N GLY A 42 -4.18 -0.56 -5.19
CA GLY A 42 -5.53 -0.18 -4.81
C GLY A 42 -5.78 1.32 -4.66
N ILE A 43 -4.77 2.18 -4.86
CA ILE A 43 -4.92 3.65 -4.80
C ILE A 43 -4.86 4.23 -6.21
N GLN A 44 -5.78 5.13 -6.55
CA GLN A 44 -5.81 5.78 -7.86
C GLN A 44 -4.81 6.94 -7.96
N LEU A 45 -4.27 7.11 -9.16
CA LEU A 45 -3.48 8.28 -9.55
C LEU A 45 -4.44 9.39 -10.00
N LYS A 46 -4.30 10.58 -9.43
CA LYS A 46 -5.09 11.75 -9.78
C LYS A 46 -4.81 12.19 -11.21
N ARG A 47 -5.71 13.03 -11.73
CA ARG A 47 -5.67 13.55 -13.11
C ARG A 47 -4.41 14.37 -13.45
N ASP A 48 -3.69 14.86 -12.44
CA ASP A 48 -2.41 15.55 -12.65
C ASP A 48 -1.26 14.60 -13.06
N GLY A 49 -1.49 13.28 -13.01
CA GLY A 49 -0.53 12.25 -13.35
C GLY A 49 0.65 12.14 -12.38
N LYS A 50 0.54 12.72 -11.18
CA LYS A 50 1.64 12.81 -10.20
C LYS A 50 1.24 12.54 -8.76
N THR A 51 0.05 12.97 -8.37
CA THR A 51 -0.46 12.82 -7.00
C THR A 51 -1.39 11.63 -6.90
N CYS A 52 -1.30 10.88 -5.81
CA CYS A 52 -2.22 9.79 -5.51
C CYS A 52 -3.37 10.30 -4.64
N ASP A 53 -4.49 9.59 -4.69
CA ASP A 53 -5.51 9.72 -3.65
C ASP A 53 -4.96 9.24 -2.30
N PRO A 54 -5.46 9.81 -1.17
CA PRO A 54 -4.97 9.43 0.15
C PRO A 54 -5.32 7.98 0.52
N SER A 55 -6.43 7.46 -0.02
CA SER A 55 -6.94 6.11 0.20
C SER A 55 -7.82 5.70 -0.98
N PRO A 56 -8.13 4.40 -1.15
CA PRO A 56 -9.28 4.00 -1.97
C PRO A 56 -10.57 4.64 -1.45
N GLU A 57 -11.46 5.01 -2.37
CA GLU A 57 -12.82 5.48 -2.13
C GLU A 57 -13.74 4.32 -1.76
N THR A 58 -13.64 3.20 -2.49
CA THR A 58 -14.42 1.99 -2.22
C THR A 58 -13.54 0.75 -2.11
N TYR A 59 -13.75 -0.02 -1.04
CA TYR A 59 -12.96 -1.22 -0.76
C TYR A 59 -13.70 -2.22 0.12
N LEU A 60 -13.28 -3.48 0.04
CA LEU A 60 -13.72 -4.55 0.92
C LEU A 60 -12.66 -4.78 2.01
N LEU A 61 -13.11 -4.91 3.26
CA LEU A 61 -12.27 -5.32 4.38
C LEU A 61 -12.66 -6.72 4.83
N PHE A 62 -11.65 -7.55 5.12
CA PHE A 62 -11.87 -8.86 5.69
C PHE A 62 -10.69 -9.30 6.55
N SER A 63 -11.00 -10.17 7.51
CA SER A 63 -10.04 -10.76 8.43
C SER A 63 -9.60 -12.12 7.93
N SER A 64 -8.33 -12.42 8.17
CA SER A 64 -7.77 -13.76 8.23
C SER A 64 -7.18 -13.97 9.61
N ARG A 65 -6.85 -15.21 9.99
CA ARG A 65 -6.41 -15.55 11.36
C ARG A 65 -5.31 -14.61 11.89
N GLY A 66 -4.28 -14.34 11.07
CA GLY A 66 -3.15 -13.49 11.45
C GLY A 66 -3.01 -12.22 10.61
N SER A 67 -4.05 -11.77 9.92
CA SER A 67 -3.98 -10.54 9.12
C SER A 67 -5.32 -9.89 8.91
N ILE A 68 -5.32 -8.57 8.74
CA ILE A 68 -6.45 -7.82 8.21
C ILE A 68 -6.08 -7.41 6.79
N ARG A 69 -7.02 -7.58 5.86
CA ARG A 69 -6.79 -7.41 4.43
C ARG A 69 -7.83 -6.47 3.82
N ARG A 70 -7.41 -5.79 2.75
CA ARG A 70 -8.21 -4.85 1.97
C ARG A 70 -8.11 -5.18 0.49
N ILE A 71 -9.25 -5.15 -0.20
CA ILE A 71 -9.32 -5.18 -1.66
C ILE A 71 -9.95 -3.87 -2.13
N SER A 72 -9.23 -3.11 -2.96
CA SER A 72 -9.80 -1.91 -3.60
C SER A 72 -10.80 -2.31 -4.68
N LEU A 73 -11.93 -1.60 -4.72
CA LEU A 73 -12.93 -1.70 -5.78
C LEU A 73 -12.76 -0.59 -6.82
N ASP A 74 -11.92 0.40 -6.54
CA ASP A 74 -11.63 1.51 -7.46
C ASP A 74 -10.64 1.10 -8.56
N THR A 75 -9.87 0.04 -8.34
CA THR A 75 -8.90 -0.48 -9.31
C THR A 75 -9.34 -1.84 -9.83
N SER A 76 -9.15 -2.09 -11.13
CA SER A 76 -9.65 -3.29 -11.81
C SER A 76 -8.89 -4.58 -11.47
N ASP A 77 -7.72 -4.46 -10.83
CA ASP A 77 -6.89 -5.59 -10.44
C ASP A 77 -7.42 -6.30 -9.19
N HIS A 78 -8.27 -5.63 -8.40
CA HIS A 78 -8.88 -6.16 -7.17
C HIS A 78 -7.88 -6.92 -6.28
N THR A 79 -6.66 -6.38 -6.20
CA THR A 79 -5.57 -7.05 -5.52
C THR A 79 -5.80 -7.01 -4.01
N ASP A 80 -5.61 -8.16 -3.38
CA ASP A 80 -5.63 -8.34 -1.94
C ASP A 80 -4.36 -7.77 -1.31
N VAL A 81 -4.53 -6.71 -0.50
CA VAL A 81 -3.46 -5.99 0.18
C VAL A 81 -3.57 -6.19 1.69
N HIS A 82 -2.45 -6.52 2.31
CA HIS A 82 -2.34 -6.65 3.77
C HIS A 82 -2.28 -5.28 4.45
N ILE A 83 -3.13 -5.04 5.44
CA ILE A 83 -3.06 -3.86 6.31
C ILE A 83 -2.02 -4.15 7.42
N PRO A 84 -0.93 -3.37 7.54
CA PRO A 84 0.16 -3.65 8.47
C PRO A 84 -0.23 -3.36 9.93
N VAL A 85 -1.04 -4.25 10.51
CA VAL A 85 -1.41 -4.21 11.93
C VAL A 85 -0.48 -5.14 12.71
N PRO A 86 0.26 -4.63 13.72
CA PRO A 86 1.15 -5.47 14.52
C PRO A 86 0.37 -6.40 15.46
N GLU A 87 1.00 -7.52 15.83
CA GLU A 87 0.57 -8.41 16.91
C GLU A 87 -0.83 -9.07 16.74
N LEU A 88 -1.23 -9.36 15.50
CA LEU A 88 -2.44 -10.13 15.23
C LEU A 88 -2.22 -11.63 15.50
N ASN A 89 -3.10 -12.25 16.29
CA ASN A 89 -3.03 -13.66 16.64
C ASN A 89 -4.20 -14.46 16.07
N ASN A 90 -5.44 -14.06 16.39
CA ASN A 90 -6.64 -14.73 15.90
C ASN A 90 -7.78 -13.72 15.66
N VAL A 91 -7.69 -12.98 14.55
CA VAL A 91 -8.70 -11.98 14.18
C VAL A 91 -9.93 -12.66 13.60
N ILE A 92 -11.10 -12.38 14.15
CA ILE A 92 -12.35 -13.01 13.72
C ILE A 92 -13.30 -12.00 13.08
N SER A 93 -13.73 -10.97 13.83
CA SER A 93 -14.69 -9.98 13.32
C SER A 93 -14.04 -8.63 13.07
N LEU A 94 -14.63 -7.90 12.11
CA LEU A 94 -14.25 -6.54 11.73
C LEU A 94 -15.48 -5.66 11.65
N ASP A 95 -15.29 -4.38 11.95
CA ASP A 95 -16.24 -3.31 11.66
C ASP A 95 -15.48 -2.04 11.25
N TYR A 96 -16.14 -1.14 10.53
CA TYR A 96 -15.52 0.07 9.98
C TYR A 96 -16.29 1.33 10.33
N ASP A 97 -15.59 2.29 10.91
CA ASP A 97 -16.08 3.65 11.10
C ASP A 97 -15.67 4.52 9.91
N SER A 98 -16.65 4.86 9.08
CA SER A 98 -16.47 5.72 7.90
C SER A 98 -16.29 7.20 8.20
N VAL A 99 -16.61 7.66 9.42
CA VAL A 99 -16.45 9.07 9.80
C VAL A 99 -14.99 9.35 10.17
N ASP A 100 -14.42 8.53 11.05
CA ASP A 100 -13.03 8.68 11.48
C ASP A 100 -12.04 7.84 10.67
N GLY A 101 -12.53 6.96 9.79
CA GLY A 101 -11.70 6.07 8.98
C GLY A 101 -11.00 4.99 9.81
N LYS A 102 -11.66 4.41 10.82
CA LYS A 102 -11.06 3.42 11.73
C LYS A 102 -11.60 2.02 11.46
N VAL A 103 -10.71 1.02 11.47
CA VAL A 103 -11.10 -0.39 11.43
C VAL A 103 -11.05 -0.94 12.85
N TYR A 104 -12.20 -1.39 13.34
CA TYR A 104 -12.33 -2.09 14.62
C TYR A 104 -12.22 -3.59 14.38
N TYR A 105 -11.50 -4.30 15.24
CA TYR A 105 -11.29 -5.74 15.09
C TYR A 105 -11.26 -6.45 16.44
N THR A 106 -11.69 -7.71 16.44
CA THR A 106 -11.62 -8.61 17.60
C THR A 106 -10.49 -9.61 17.43
N ASP A 107 -9.63 -9.71 18.44
CA ASP A 107 -8.66 -10.81 18.55
C ASP A 107 -9.06 -11.72 19.70
N VAL A 108 -9.57 -12.91 19.36
CA VAL A 108 -10.13 -13.84 20.35
C VAL A 108 -9.06 -14.62 21.11
N PHE A 109 -7.81 -14.62 20.64
CA PHE A 109 -6.71 -15.23 21.38
C PHE A 109 -6.19 -14.27 22.46
N LEU A 110 -6.13 -12.98 22.15
CA LEU A 110 -5.71 -11.94 23.08
C LEU A 110 -6.86 -11.44 23.99
N ASP A 111 -8.11 -11.81 23.69
CA ASP A 111 -9.33 -11.36 24.40
C ASP A 111 -9.46 -9.83 24.43
N VAL A 112 -9.29 -9.20 23.26
CA VAL A 112 -9.35 -7.74 23.11
C VAL A 112 -10.15 -7.29 21.89
N ILE A 113 -10.68 -6.07 21.98
CA ILE A 113 -11.19 -5.29 20.85
C ILE A 113 -10.24 -4.11 20.67
N ARG A 114 -9.70 -3.94 19.47
CA ARG A 114 -8.76 -2.86 19.12
C ARG A 114 -9.22 -2.15 17.86
N TYR A 115 -8.60 -1.02 17.55
CA TYR A 115 -8.81 -0.31 16.30
C TYR A 115 -7.48 0.11 15.68
N GLU A 116 -7.47 0.29 14.37
CA GLU A 116 -6.32 0.78 13.61
C GLU A 116 -6.79 1.69 12.46
N HIS A 117 -5.90 2.56 11.95
CA HIS A 117 -6.17 3.33 10.73
C HIS A 117 -5.70 2.53 9.50
N PRO A 118 -6.58 2.26 8.51
CA PRO A 118 -6.28 1.44 7.34
C PRO A 118 -5.51 2.16 6.21
#